data_AF-A0A7V0R429-F1
#
_entry.id   AF-A0A7V0R429-F1
#
_cell.length_a   1.000
_cell.length_b   1.000
_cell.length_c   1.000
_cell.angle_alpha   90.00
_cell.angle_beta   90.00
_cell.angle_gamma   90.00
#
_symmetry.space_group_name_H-M   'P 1'
#
loop_
_entity.id
_entity.type
_entity.pdbx_description
1 polymer ?
#
loop_
_entity_poly.entity_id
_entity_poly.type
_entity_poly.pdbx_seq_one_letter_code
_entity_poly.pdbx_strand_id
1 'polypeptide(L)'
;MGWKREEQTEATKEEAKLILSEKDYSLIIEAIKREKETMFIYNKLSGGTWLYRSVKPTGFVFTGEVYLWAYHKIHHRGHSFRAWEISSVYVYGNIIEAIINPGKYKRFWNGLQASITTLPR
;
A
#
# COMPACT_ATOMS: atom_id res chain seq x y z
N MET A 1 -16.33 13.89 -22.28
CA MET A 1 -15.61 14.14 -21.00
C MET A 1 -14.80 12.94 -20.50
N GLY A 2 -14.43 11.94 -21.33
CA GLY A 2 -13.66 10.76 -20.88
C GLY A 2 -12.12 10.91 -20.98
N TRP A 3 -11.63 11.56 -22.04
CA TRP A 3 -10.21 11.64 -22.38
C TRP A 3 -9.35 12.31 -21.30
N LYS A 4 -9.83 13.43 -20.73
CA LYS A 4 -9.14 14.14 -19.63
C LYS A 4 -8.95 13.28 -18.38
N ARG A 5 -9.82 12.29 -18.13
CA ARG A 5 -9.77 11.46 -16.92
C ARG A 5 -8.78 10.31 -17.05
N GLU A 6 -8.66 9.73 -18.25
CA GLU A 6 -7.65 8.70 -18.55
C GLU A 6 -6.24 9.31 -18.55
N GLU A 7 -6.06 10.46 -19.20
CA GLU A 7 -4.79 11.20 -19.19
C GLU A 7 -4.35 11.54 -17.76
N GLN A 8 -5.27 12.01 -16.92
CA GLN A 8 -4.98 12.30 -15.52
C GLN A 8 -4.63 11.03 -14.72
N THR A 9 -5.27 9.89 -15.03
CA THR A 9 -5.00 8.62 -14.38
C THR A 9 -3.61 8.10 -14.73
N GLU A 10 -3.22 8.15 -16.00
CA GLU A 10 -1.88 7.72 -16.43
C GLU A 10 -0.80 8.67 -15.91
N ALA A 11 -1.01 9.99 -15.95
CA ALA A 11 -0.08 10.95 -15.36
C ALA A 11 0.13 10.70 -13.85
N THR A 12 -0.95 10.39 -13.12
CA THR A 12 -0.87 10.07 -11.68
C THR A 12 -0.08 8.78 -11.42
N LYS A 13 -0.17 7.78 -12.31
CA LYS A 13 0.62 6.54 -12.21
C LYS A 13 2.10 6.76 -12.47
N GLU A 14 2.43 7.58 -13.47
CA GLU A 14 3.84 7.93 -13.75
C GLU A 14 4.47 8.69 -12.58
N GLU A 15 3.76 9.63 -11.97
CA GLU A 15 4.21 10.29 -10.73
C GLU A 15 4.38 9.28 -9.57
N ALA A 16 3.44 8.35 -9.39
CA ALA A 16 3.54 7.31 -8.38
C ALA A 16 4.79 6.42 -8.56
N LYS A 17 5.16 6.14 -9.82
CA LYS A 17 6.34 5.35 -10.19
C LYS A 17 7.65 6.07 -9.85
N LEU A 18 7.67 7.41 -9.86
CA LEU A 18 8.82 8.21 -9.44
C LEU A 18 8.98 8.27 -7.91
N ILE A 19 7.86 8.16 -7.18
CA ILE A 19 7.83 8.24 -5.71
C ILE A 19 8.18 6.90 -5.05
N LEU A 20 7.63 5.81 -5.56
CA LEU A 20 7.80 4.47 -5.01
C LEU A 20 9.02 3.77 -5.61
N SER A 21 9.58 2.81 -4.87
CA SER A 21 10.54 1.89 -5.49
C SER A 21 9.87 1.10 -6.62
N GLU A 22 10.61 0.79 -7.69
CA GLU A 22 10.08 0.04 -8.84
C GLU A 22 9.36 -1.24 -8.43
N LYS A 23 9.93 -1.95 -7.45
CA LYS A 23 9.35 -3.16 -6.88
C LYS A 23 8.03 -2.90 -6.16
N ASP A 24 7.99 -1.90 -5.28
CA ASP A 24 6.79 -1.58 -4.50
C ASP A 24 5.66 -1.11 -5.41
N TYR A 25 5.97 -0.23 -6.37
CA TYR A 25 5.04 0.22 -7.41
C TYR A 25 4.45 -0.96 -8.19
N SER A 26 5.31 -1.85 -8.70
CA SER A 26 4.89 -3.00 -9.50
C SER A 26 3.95 -3.92 -8.71
N LEU A 27 4.24 -4.19 -7.43
CA LEU A 27 3.40 -5.02 -6.58
C LEU A 27 2.04 -4.37 -6.27
N ILE A 28 1.98 -3.04 -6.10
CA ILE A 28 0.72 -2.32 -5.94
C ILE A 28 -0.13 -2.42 -7.22
N ILE A 29 0.47 -2.17 -8.38
CA ILE A 29 -0.23 -2.27 -9.66
C ILE A 29 -0.71 -3.69 -9.93
N GLU A 30 0.10 -4.70 -9.62
CA GLU A 30 -0.30 -6.11 -9.69
C GLU A 30 -1.49 -6.40 -8.77
N ALA A 31 -1.45 -5.91 -7.53
CA ALA A 31 -2.55 -6.08 -6.58
C ALA A 31 -3.85 -5.42 -7.06
N ILE A 32 -3.77 -4.20 -7.61
CA ILE A 32 -4.94 -3.51 -8.20
C ILE A 32 -5.52 -4.35 -9.34
N LYS A 33 -4.68 -4.77 -10.30
CA LYS A 33 -5.11 -5.56 -11.46
C LYS A 33 -5.74 -6.90 -11.09
N ARG A 34 -5.26 -7.54 -10.02
CA ARG A 34 -5.74 -8.84 -9.54
C ARG A 34 -6.78 -8.73 -8.43
N GLU A 35 -7.18 -7.52 -8.07
CA GLU A 35 -8.05 -7.23 -6.93
C GLU A 35 -7.60 -7.89 -5.61
N LYS A 36 -6.29 -8.00 -5.42
CA LYS A 36 -5.70 -8.59 -4.21
C LYS A 36 -5.42 -7.53 -3.17
N GLU A 37 -5.39 -7.96 -1.92
CA GLU A 37 -4.94 -7.15 -0.82
C GLU A 37 -3.41 -7.06 -0.83
N THR A 38 -2.89 -6.07 -0.10
CA THR A 38 -1.47 -5.82 0.09
C THR A 38 -1.15 -5.68 1.57
N MET A 39 0.13 -5.83 1.87
CA MET A 39 0.75 -5.46 3.13
C MET A 39 1.87 -4.49 2.81
N PHE A 40 2.10 -3.51 3.67
CA PHE A 40 3.22 -2.59 3.51
C PHE A 40 3.59 -1.94 4.83
N ILE A 41 4.80 -1.40 4.86
CA ILE A 41 5.29 -0.55 5.93
C ILE A 41 4.93 0.89 5.58
N TYR A 42 4.38 1.62 6.54
CA TYR A 42 4.00 3.02 6.41
C TYR A 42 4.78 3.86 7.42
N ASN A 43 5.72 4.67 6.93
CA ASN A 43 6.63 5.47 7.73
C ASN A 43 6.14 6.92 7.77
N LYS A 44 5.41 7.29 8.83
CA LYS A 44 4.85 8.64 8.96
C LYS A 44 5.95 9.68 9.09
N LEU A 45 5.82 10.80 8.39
CA LEU A 45 6.72 11.95 8.54
C LEU A 45 6.72 12.52 9.97
N SER A 46 5.58 12.46 10.66
CA SER A 46 5.43 12.90 12.06
C SER A 46 6.11 11.99 13.09
N GLY A 47 6.85 10.97 12.64
CA GLY A 47 7.41 9.93 13.48
C GLY A 47 6.48 8.71 13.56
N GLY A 48 7.09 7.52 13.51
CA GLY A 48 6.42 6.25 13.70
C GLY A 48 6.29 5.39 12.45
N THR A 49 6.51 4.09 12.63
CA THR A 49 6.37 3.07 11.59
C THR A 49 5.16 2.18 11.86
N TRP A 50 4.26 2.10 10.89
CA TRP A 50 3.00 1.36 10.97
C TRP A 50 3.05 0.18 9.99
N LEU A 51 2.57 -0.99 10.42
CA LEU A 51 2.59 -2.21 9.61
C LEU A 51 1.19 -2.50 9.10
N TYR A 52 0.80 -1.94 7.96
CA TYR A 52 -0.52 -2.17 7.39
C TYR A 52 -0.64 -3.58 6.82
N ARG A 53 -1.74 -4.26 7.19
CA ARG A 53 -2.08 -5.60 6.74
C ARG A 53 -3.44 -5.55 6.06
N SER A 54 -3.64 -6.35 5.02
CA SER A 54 -4.97 -6.51 4.38
C SER A 54 -5.54 -5.18 3.85
N VAL A 55 -4.73 -4.44 3.08
CA VAL A 55 -5.14 -3.21 2.38
C VAL A 55 -5.48 -3.55 0.93
N LYS A 56 -6.71 -3.33 0.47
CA LYS A 56 -7.11 -3.54 -0.94
C LYS A 56 -6.89 -2.25 -1.74
N PRO A 57 -5.77 -2.08 -2.45
CA PRO A 57 -5.54 -0.90 -3.28
C PRO A 57 -6.52 -0.85 -4.44
N THR A 58 -6.90 0.36 -4.83
CA THR A 58 -7.85 0.60 -5.93
C THR A 58 -7.27 1.48 -7.02
N GLY A 59 -6.34 2.39 -6.67
CA GLY A 59 -5.70 3.28 -7.63
C GLY A 59 -4.90 4.36 -6.93
N PHE A 60 -4.13 5.11 -7.73
CA PHE A 60 -3.49 6.33 -7.27
C PHE A 60 -4.36 7.54 -7.60
N VAL A 61 -4.31 8.55 -6.73
CA VAL A 61 -5.06 9.80 -6.87
C VAL A 61 -4.10 10.96 -6.63
N PHE A 62 -4.17 11.98 -7.49
CA PHE A 62 -3.38 13.20 -7.35
C PHE A 62 -4.24 14.34 -6.79
N THR A 63 -3.84 14.88 -5.63
CA THR A 63 -4.45 16.06 -5.00
C THR A 63 -3.37 16.99 -4.46
N GLY A 64 -2.52 17.50 -5.35
CA GLY A 64 -1.30 18.26 -5.00
C GLY A 64 -0.10 17.36 -4.71
N GLU A 65 -0.34 16.18 -4.14
CA GLU A 65 0.62 15.08 -4.02
C GLU A 65 -0.05 13.75 -4.41
N VAL A 66 0.73 12.69 -4.56
CA VAL A 66 0.22 11.35 -4.95
C VAL A 66 -0.16 10.52 -3.73
N TYR A 67 -1.39 10.03 -3.74
CA TYR A 67 -1.94 9.16 -2.71
C TYR A 67 -2.35 7.81 -3.30
N LEU A 68 -2.11 6.72 -2.57
CA LEU A 68 -2.74 5.43 -2.83
C LEU A 68 -4.13 5.42 -2.18
N TRP A 69 -5.17 5.29 -2.99
CA TRP A 69 -6.53 5.05 -2.50
C TRP A 69 -6.78 3.56 -2.33
N ALA A 70 -7.20 3.16 -1.13
CA ALA A 70 -7.42 1.77 -0.81
C ALA A 70 -8.55 1.55 0.20
N TYR A 71 -9.14 0.36 0.17
CA TYR A 71 -10.04 -0.10 1.22
C TYR A 71 -9.25 -0.84 2.31
N HIS A 72 -9.50 -0.51 3.57
CA HIS A 72 -8.84 -1.15 4.71
C HIS A 72 -9.89 -1.76 5.65
N LYS A 73 -9.76 -3.06 5.94
CA LYS A 73 -10.75 -3.80 6.73
C LYS A 73 -11.00 -3.22 8.12
N ILE A 74 -9.96 -2.69 8.78
CA ILE A 74 -10.08 -2.14 10.15
C ILE A 74 -10.84 -0.81 10.17
N HIS A 75 -10.75 -0.01 9.10
CA HIS A 75 -11.43 1.29 9.05
C HIS A 75 -12.84 1.21 8.48
N HIS A 76 -13.24 0.06 7.93
CA HIS A 76 -14.53 -0.18 7.27
C HIS A 76 -14.89 0.83 6.16
N ARG A 77 -13.91 1.60 5.66
CA ARG A 77 -14.09 2.68 4.67
C ARG A 77 -12.86 2.85 3.78
N GLY A 78 -13.03 3.59 2.68
CA GLY A 78 -11.92 4.03 1.84
C GLY A 78 -10.97 4.93 2.62
N HIS A 79 -9.67 4.75 2.40
CA HIS A 79 -8.61 5.51 3.04
C HIS A 79 -7.52 5.86 2.02
N SER A 80 -6.96 7.05 2.15
CA SER A 80 -5.81 7.50 1.37
C SER A 80 -4.52 7.31 2.17
N PHE A 81 -3.49 6.81 1.48
CA PHE A 81 -2.14 6.65 2.00
C PHE A 81 -1.20 7.52 1.18
N ARG A 82 -0.33 8.30 1.83
CA ARG A 82 0.70 9.07 1.11
C ARG A 82 1.66 8.10 0.43
N ALA A 83 1.85 8.24 -0.89
CA ALA A 83 2.64 7.27 -1.64
C ALA A 83 4.10 7.20 -1.15
N TRP A 84 4.70 8.35 -0.78
CA TRP A 84 6.09 8.43 -0.31
C TRP A 84 6.31 7.90 1.12
N GLU A 85 5.24 7.63 1.87
CA GLU A 85 5.35 7.02 3.20
C GLU A 85 5.29 5.48 3.12
N ILE A 86 4.97 4.91 1.95
CA ILE A 86 4.82 3.46 1.72
C ILE A 86 6.17 2.83 1.34
N SER A 87 6.46 1.67 1.91
CA SER A 87 7.64 0.86 1.55
C SER A 87 7.44 -0.61 1.88
N SER A 88 8.29 -1.48 1.31
CA SER A 88 8.27 -2.92 1.59
C SER A 88 6.90 -3.54 1.35
N VAL A 89 6.39 -3.33 0.14
CA VAL A 89 5.07 -3.83 -0.28
C VAL A 89 5.15 -5.33 -0.54
N TYR A 90 4.08 -6.01 -0.16
CA TYR A 90 3.82 -7.40 -0.49
C TYR A 90 2.37 -7.54 -0.94
N VAL A 91 2.13 -8.27 -2.03
CA VAL A 91 0.78 -8.74 -2.34
C VAL A 91 0.40 -9.79 -1.30
N TYR A 92 -0.75 -9.61 -0.66
CA TYR A 92 -1.23 -10.51 0.38
C TYR A 92 -1.58 -11.86 -0.25
N GLY A 93 -0.72 -12.83 0.03
CA GLY A 93 -0.98 -14.22 -0.24
C GLY A 93 -1.97 -14.79 0.77
N ASN A 94 -2.86 -15.67 0.32
CA ASN A 94 -3.72 -16.46 1.21
C ASN A 94 -2.86 -17.15 2.29
N ILE A 95 -3.44 -17.58 3.42
CA ILE A 95 -2.67 -18.12 4.58
C ILE A 95 -1.61 -19.18 4.17
N ILE A 96 -1.89 -19.92 3.09
CA ILE A 96 -1.00 -20.90 2.46
C ILE A 96 0.32 -20.28 1.97
N GLU A 97 0.29 -19.15 1.25
CA GLU A 97 1.51 -18.47 0.78
C GLU A 97 2.34 -17.91 1.94
N ALA A 98 1.67 -17.47 3.01
CA ALA A 98 2.34 -17.02 4.22
C ALA A 98 3.03 -18.16 4.98
N ILE A 99 2.42 -19.36 4.98
CA ILE A 99 3.00 -20.58 5.57
C ILE A 99 4.20 -21.08 4.73
N ILE A 100 4.13 -20.99 3.40
CA ILE A 100 5.20 -21.45 2.51
C ILE A 100 6.44 -20.53 2.59
N ASN A 101 6.26 -19.22 2.84
CA ASN A 101 7.38 -18.28 2.94
C ASN A 101 7.37 -17.48 4.26
N PRO A 102 7.58 -18.14 5.40
CA PRO A 102 7.40 -17.51 6.71
C PRO A 102 8.41 -16.39 6.95
N GLY A 103 9.64 -16.51 6.41
CA GLY A 103 10.68 -15.47 6.53
C GLY A 103 10.28 -14.15 5.89
N LYS A 104 9.66 -14.19 4.70
CA LYS A 104 9.19 -13.01 3.96
C LYS A 104 8.13 -12.23 4.73
N TYR A 105 7.26 -12.92 5.46
CA TYR A 105 6.14 -12.29 6.15
C TYR A 105 6.34 -12.13 7.66
N LYS A 106 7.37 -12.75 8.28
CA LYS A 106 7.61 -12.81 9.74
C LYS A 106 7.42 -11.46 10.46
N ARG A 107 7.87 -10.36 9.84
CA ARG A 107 7.76 -9.00 10.38
C ARG A 107 6.32 -8.52 10.56
N PHE A 108 5.37 -9.08 9.80
CA PHE A 108 3.95 -8.80 9.90
C PHE A 108 3.15 -9.87 10.67
N TRP A 109 3.78 -10.87 11.28
CA TRP A 109 3.08 -11.90 12.08
C TRP A 109 3.41 -11.84 13.57
N ASN A 110 4.33 -10.97 13.99
CA ASN A 110 4.81 -10.85 15.38
C ASN A 110 3.80 -10.23 16.38
N GLY A 111 2.49 -10.25 16.08
CA GLY A 111 1.47 -9.73 16.99
C GLY A 111 1.43 -8.21 17.17
N LEU A 112 2.35 -7.44 16.55
CA LEU A 112 2.26 -5.98 16.49
C LEU A 112 1.15 -5.61 15.50
N GLN A 113 -0.08 -5.62 16.00
CA GLN A 113 -1.25 -5.25 15.23
C GLN A 113 -1.27 -3.73 15.03
N ALA A 114 -1.54 -3.36 13.78
CA ALA A 114 -1.70 -2.00 13.30
C ALA A 114 -2.88 -1.31 14.01
N SER A 115 -2.55 -0.46 14.97
CA SER A 115 -3.40 0.65 15.43
C SER A 115 -2.80 1.41 16.62
N ILE A 116 -1.90 0.80 17.40
CA ILE A 116 -1.49 1.37 18.70
C ILE A 116 0.04 1.45 18.89
N THR A 117 0.82 0.60 18.24
CA THR A 117 2.28 0.60 18.44
C THR A 117 2.99 1.26 17.28
N THR A 118 3.28 2.56 17.42
CA THR A 118 4.35 3.20 16.65
C THR A 118 5.67 2.55 17.05
N LEU A 119 6.29 1.80 16.13
CA LEU A 119 7.67 1.43 16.32
C LEU A 119 8.51 2.73 16.26
N PRO A 120 9.41 2.97 17.23
CA PRO A 120 10.42 4.02 17.09
C PRO A 120 11.29 3.70 15.86
N ARG A 121 11.74 4.76 15.20
CA ARG A 121 12.54 4.68 13.97
C ARG A 121 13.84 3.90 14.18
#